data_AF-Q12JZ1-F1
#
_entry.id   AF-Q12JZ1-F1
#
_cell.length_a   1.000
_cell.length_b   1.000
_cell.length_c   1.000
_cell.angle_alpha   90.00
_cell.angle_beta   90.00
_cell.angle_gamma   90.00
#
_symmetry.space_group_name_H-M   'P 1'
#
loop_
_entity.id
_entity.type
_entity.pdbx_description
1 polymer ?
#
loop_
_entity_poly.entity_id
_entity_poly.type
_entity_poly.pdbx_seq_one_letter_code
_entity_poly.pdbx_strand_id
1 'polypeptide(L)'
;MKTLKFTRSIFASAVIAAGLSTTFVYASQTSETFTTLTSQQTETSANPIYQDTAATSMFLNKGQRKITWMTFSHPTGYDQLAALVAISYGDLLSVSCQISLYDGNSTQAFKTLNCASSQQWNPTTPNVPVLPSTLRAKIEHYNADFTKPSKQVSLRLTPNFANQEDLDQDGMPAWFEILRNLSDSNALDAASDRDQDGYTALEEYLGGSHPLDNRSTPANP
;
A
#
# COMPACT_ATOMS: atom_id res chain seq x y z
N MET A 1 -38.03 24.95 30.67
CA MET A 1 -37.98 24.04 31.84
C MET A 1 -38.97 22.90 31.61
N LYS A 2 -38.49 21.64 31.72
CA LYS A 2 -39.19 20.33 31.65
C LYS A 2 -39.82 19.94 30.28
N THR A 3 -39.20 19.07 29.47
CA THR A 3 -39.22 17.57 29.43
C THR A 3 -40.62 16.94 29.33
N LEU A 4 -40.94 16.16 28.29
CA LEU A 4 -40.64 14.71 28.19
C LEU A 4 -41.08 14.06 26.84
N LYS A 5 -40.29 13.03 26.52
CA LYS A 5 -40.24 11.99 25.47
C LYS A 5 -41.52 11.61 24.68
N PHE A 6 -41.30 11.42 23.37
CA PHE A 6 -42.14 10.63 22.47
C PHE A 6 -41.74 9.14 22.51
N THR A 7 -42.72 8.27 22.70
CA THR A 7 -42.67 6.87 22.25
C THR A 7 -43.98 6.57 21.54
N ARG A 8 -43.89 6.12 20.29
CA ARG A 8 -44.98 5.61 19.45
C ARG A 8 -44.30 4.74 18.37
N SER A 9 -44.85 3.65 17.83
CA SER A 9 -46.01 2.81 18.14
C SER A 9 -46.25 1.96 16.88
N ILE A 10 -46.60 0.67 17.07
CA ILE A 10 -47.63 -0.10 16.31
C ILE A 10 -47.21 -0.47 14.85
N PHE A 11 -47.39 -1.68 14.32
CA PHE A 11 -48.62 -2.43 13.95
C PHE A 11 -48.27 -3.93 13.77
N ALA A 12 -49.02 -4.88 14.37
CA ALA A 12 -50.28 -5.50 13.90
C ALA A 12 -50.03 -6.53 12.77
N SER A 13 -50.61 -7.73 12.66
CA SER A 13 -51.83 -8.41 13.14
C SER A 13 -51.58 -9.93 12.99
N ALA A 14 -51.93 -10.84 13.91
CA ALA A 14 -53.24 -11.49 14.18
C ALA A 14 -53.84 -12.36 13.04
N VAL A 15 -53.83 -13.70 13.22
CA VAL A 15 -54.85 -14.72 12.82
C VAL A 15 -54.61 -15.96 13.73
N ILE A 16 -55.38 -16.22 14.81
CA ILE A 16 -56.68 -16.93 14.99
C ILE A 16 -56.65 -18.48 14.84
N ALA A 17 -57.17 -19.15 15.90
CA ALA A 17 -57.87 -20.45 16.00
C ALA A 17 -57.16 -21.70 16.59
N ALA A 18 -57.36 -21.86 17.91
CA ALA A 18 -57.90 -23.00 18.68
C ALA A 18 -57.81 -24.47 18.19
N GLY A 19 -57.47 -25.38 19.13
CA GLY A 19 -57.92 -26.78 19.15
C GLY A 19 -57.05 -27.75 19.97
N LEU A 20 -57.60 -28.30 21.07
CA LEU A 20 -56.97 -29.29 21.97
C LEU A 20 -56.77 -30.68 21.32
N SER A 21 -55.72 -31.42 21.70
CA SER A 21 -55.78 -32.80 22.25
C SER A 21 -54.40 -33.39 22.55
N THR A 22 -54.33 -34.17 23.63
CA THR A 22 -53.18 -34.83 24.27
C THR A 22 -52.65 -36.05 23.52
N THR A 23 -51.33 -36.33 23.58
CA THR A 23 -50.72 -37.64 23.93
C THR A 23 -49.18 -37.55 23.94
N PHE A 24 -48.54 -38.21 24.90
CA PHE A 24 -47.08 -38.33 25.03
C PHE A 24 -46.50 -39.39 24.08
N VAL A 25 -45.32 -39.12 23.50
CA VAL A 25 -44.38 -40.14 23.00
C VAL A 25 -42.95 -39.72 23.36
N TYR A 26 -42.18 -40.68 23.89
CA TYR A 26 -40.81 -40.58 24.37
C TYR A 26 -39.77 -40.49 23.24
N ALA A 27 -38.53 -40.15 23.64
CA ALA A 27 -37.24 -40.24 22.93
C ALA A 27 -36.83 -38.97 22.16
N SER A 28 -35.60 -38.45 22.27
CA SER A 28 -34.36 -38.92 22.89
C SER A 28 -33.54 -37.69 23.26
N GLN A 29 -32.87 -37.69 24.42
CA GLN A 29 -31.82 -36.72 24.70
C GLN A 29 -30.63 -36.99 23.78
N THR A 30 -30.48 -36.19 22.73
CA THR A 30 -29.18 -35.98 22.11
C THR A 30 -28.67 -34.64 22.60
N SER A 31 -27.69 -34.70 23.50
CA SER A 31 -26.86 -33.56 23.84
C SER A 31 -26.11 -33.13 22.59
N GLU A 32 -26.62 -32.14 21.88
CA GLU A 32 -25.82 -31.44 20.88
C GLU A 32 -24.82 -30.59 21.66
N THR A 33 -23.62 -31.14 21.84
CA THR A 33 -22.43 -30.35 22.11
C THR A 33 -22.29 -29.36 20.96
N PHE A 34 -22.72 -28.13 21.19
CA PHE A 34 -22.31 -27.00 20.38
C PHE A 34 -20.81 -26.82 20.61
N THR A 35 -20.02 -27.53 19.81
CA THR A 35 -18.63 -27.16 19.60
C THR A 35 -18.68 -25.84 18.85
N THR A 36 -18.54 -24.73 19.58
CA THR A 36 -18.07 -23.49 18.98
C THR A 36 -16.74 -23.82 18.31
N LEU A 37 -16.80 -24.04 17.00
CA LEU A 37 -15.64 -23.90 16.15
C LEU A 37 -15.27 -22.43 16.24
N THR A 38 -14.42 -22.10 17.20
CA THR A 38 -13.57 -20.93 17.09
C THR A 38 -12.82 -21.16 15.78
N SER A 39 -13.17 -20.41 14.74
CA SER A 39 -12.27 -20.29 13.61
C SER A 39 -10.98 -19.74 14.20
N GLN A 40 -9.99 -20.60 14.39
CA GLN A 40 -8.62 -20.13 14.30
C GLN A 40 -8.54 -19.57 12.89
N GLN A 41 -8.68 -18.26 12.76
CA GLN A 41 -8.04 -17.56 11.67
C GLN A 41 -6.57 -17.92 11.82
N THR A 42 -6.13 -18.89 11.03
CA THR A 42 -4.76 -18.87 10.53
C THR A 42 -4.61 -17.46 9.96
N GLU A 43 -3.83 -16.62 10.64
CA GLU A 43 -3.33 -15.38 10.08
C GLU A 43 -2.55 -15.77 8.83
N THR A 44 -3.26 -15.85 7.71
CA THR A 44 -2.63 -15.88 6.40
C THR A 44 -1.98 -14.53 6.29
N SER A 45 -0.66 -14.46 6.47
CA SER A 45 0.14 -13.25 6.33
C SER A 45 -0.33 -12.53 5.08
N ALA A 46 -1.12 -11.47 5.25
CA ALA A 46 -1.50 -10.66 4.11
C ALA A 46 -0.17 -10.07 3.62
N ASN A 47 0.13 -10.20 2.33
CA ASN A 47 1.34 -9.60 1.79
C ASN A 47 1.38 -8.12 2.24
N PRO A 48 2.38 -7.68 3.03
CA PRO A 48 2.38 -6.35 3.64
C PRO A 48 2.56 -5.24 2.60
N ILE A 49 2.78 -5.63 1.33
CA ILE A 49 2.87 -4.74 0.17
C ILE A 49 1.73 -5.02 -0.81
N TYR A 50 0.95 -3.98 -1.09
CA TYR A 50 -0.03 -3.92 -2.17
C TYR A 50 0.54 -3.13 -3.36
N GLN A 51 0.51 -3.72 -4.54
CA GLN A 51 1.00 -3.08 -5.77
C GLN A 51 -0.16 -2.73 -6.70
N ASP A 52 -0.13 -1.53 -7.26
CA ASP A 52 -1.03 -1.12 -8.35
C ASP A 52 -0.18 -0.67 -9.53
N THR A 53 -0.33 -1.30 -10.69
CA THR A 53 0.53 -1.02 -11.86
C THR A 53 -0.28 -0.42 -13.00
N ALA A 54 0.15 0.75 -13.46
CA ALA A 54 -0.41 1.40 -14.63
C ALA A 54 0.68 1.68 -15.66
N ALA A 55 0.34 1.60 -16.94
CA ALA A 55 1.24 1.96 -18.02
C ALA A 55 0.54 2.90 -19.01
N THR A 56 1.34 3.78 -19.61
CA THR A 56 0.89 4.66 -20.69
C THR A 56 1.91 4.66 -21.82
N SER A 57 1.44 4.81 -23.04
CA SER A 57 2.27 5.02 -24.22
C SER A 57 1.76 6.21 -25.00
N MET A 58 2.67 7.03 -25.50
CA MET A 58 2.34 8.25 -26.20
C MET A 58 3.34 8.58 -27.30
N PHE A 59 2.85 9.22 -28.36
CA PHE A 59 3.71 9.96 -29.28
C PHE A 59 3.88 11.40 -28.80
N LEU A 60 5.12 11.86 -28.80
CA LEU A 60 5.51 13.24 -28.54
C LEU A 60 5.98 13.88 -29.85
N ASN A 61 5.26 14.91 -30.30
CA ASN A 61 5.60 15.62 -31.54
C ASN A 61 6.63 16.73 -31.31
N LYS A 62 7.23 17.24 -32.40
CA LYS A 62 8.17 18.37 -32.37
C LYS A 62 7.63 19.57 -31.59
N GLY A 63 8.39 19.99 -30.57
CA GLY A 63 8.09 21.11 -29.67
C GLY A 63 6.98 20.86 -28.64
N GLN A 64 6.39 19.66 -28.61
CA GLN A 64 5.26 19.37 -27.73
C GLN A 64 5.71 19.09 -26.29
N ARG A 65 4.93 19.59 -25.33
CA ARG A 65 4.87 19.06 -23.96
C ARG A 65 3.59 18.24 -23.82
N LYS A 66 3.70 17.00 -23.36
CA LYS A 66 2.54 16.13 -23.10
C LYS A 66 2.44 15.82 -21.62
N ILE A 67 1.24 16.00 -21.08
CA ILE A 67 0.94 15.77 -19.67
C ILE A 67 -0.09 14.62 -19.58
N THR A 68 0.22 13.61 -18.79
CA THR A 68 -0.66 12.48 -18.50
C THR A 68 -0.82 12.36 -16.99
N TRP A 69 -2.02 12.01 -16.53
CA TRP A 69 -2.27 11.70 -15.13
C TRP A 69 -2.50 10.20 -14.96
N MET A 70 -1.96 9.65 -13.88
CA MET A 70 -2.33 8.34 -13.36
C MET A 70 -2.81 8.51 -11.92
N THR A 71 -3.80 7.73 -11.53
CA THR A 71 -4.32 7.67 -10.16
C THR A 71 -4.29 6.23 -9.72
N PHE A 72 -3.73 5.97 -8.55
CA PHE A 72 -3.61 4.66 -7.93
C PHE A 72 -4.38 4.66 -6.61
N SER A 73 -5.05 3.55 -6.33
CA SER A 73 -5.77 3.36 -5.07
C SER A 73 -5.20 2.14 -4.36
N HIS A 74 -5.37 2.08 -3.04
CA HIS A 74 -4.97 0.92 -2.25
C HIS A 74 -6.10 0.54 -1.28
N PRO A 75 -6.10 -0.70 -0.77
CA PRO A 75 -7.01 -1.11 0.31
C PRO A 75 -6.76 -0.29 1.58
N THR A 76 -7.76 -0.25 2.45
CA THR A 76 -7.63 0.32 3.80
C THR A 76 -6.48 -0.34 4.55
N GLY A 77 -5.64 0.46 5.19
CA GLY A 77 -4.50 -0.01 5.99
C GLY A 77 -3.19 -0.13 5.21
N TYR A 78 -3.18 0.13 3.90
CA TYR A 78 -1.97 0.16 3.06
C TYR A 78 -1.55 1.60 2.74
N ASP A 79 -1.53 2.46 3.76
CA ASP A 79 -1.42 3.91 3.53
C ASP A 79 0.04 4.35 3.30
N GLN A 80 1.05 3.52 3.56
CA GLN A 80 2.46 3.91 3.36
C GLN A 80 2.91 3.69 1.91
N LEU A 81 3.53 4.70 1.27
CA LEU A 81 4.15 4.50 -0.04
C LEU A 81 5.60 3.99 0.11
N ALA A 82 5.77 2.69 0.34
CA ALA A 82 7.07 2.07 0.60
C ALA A 82 8.07 2.15 -0.57
N ALA A 83 7.57 2.13 -1.82
CA ALA A 83 8.40 2.37 -3.00
C ALA A 83 7.57 2.83 -4.19
N LEU A 84 8.24 3.42 -5.18
CA LEU A 84 7.70 3.66 -6.51
C LEU A 84 8.71 3.22 -7.56
N VAL A 85 8.31 2.27 -8.41
CA VAL A 85 9.08 1.86 -9.57
C VAL A 85 8.53 2.58 -10.81
N ALA A 86 9.39 3.28 -11.52
CA ALA A 86 9.09 3.94 -12.78
C ALA A 86 9.97 3.35 -13.89
N ILE A 87 9.37 2.54 -14.76
CA ILE A 87 10.05 1.94 -15.91
C ILE A 87 9.73 2.76 -17.14
N SER A 88 10.72 3.47 -17.63
CA SER A 88 10.63 4.27 -18.85
C SER A 88 11.20 3.45 -20.01
N TYR A 89 10.46 3.35 -21.11
CA TYR A 89 10.91 2.67 -22.33
C TYR A 89 10.42 3.36 -23.62
N GLY A 90 11.07 3.07 -24.74
CA GLY A 90 10.80 3.70 -26.05
C GLY A 90 11.97 4.55 -26.54
N ASP A 91 11.70 5.59 -27.32
CA ASP A 91 12.71 6.50 -27.86
C ASP A 91 13.05 7.61 -26.85
N LEU A 92 13.72 7.20 -25.75
CA LEU A 92 13.95 8.01 -24.55
C LEU A 92 15.30 8.72 -24.48
N LEU A 93 16.23 8.41 -25.37
CA LEU A 93 17.62 8.90 -25.32
C LEU A 93 17.74 10.43 -25.36
N SER A 94 16.66 11.12 -25.69
CA SER A 94 16.65 12.56 -25.83
C SER A 94 15.43 13.26 -25.27
N VAL A 95 14.61 12.61 -24.43
CA VAL A 95 13.38 13.21 -23.87
C VAL A 95 13.57 13.63 -22.42
N SER A 96 13.04 14.80 -22.05
CA SER A 96 12.87 15.17 -20.65
C SER A 96 11.57 14.58 -20.11
N CYS A 97 11.63 14.00 -18.92
CA CYS A 97 10.49 13.38 -18.26
C CYS A 97 10.47 13.73 -16.78
N GLN A 98 9.31 14.15 -16.28
CA GLN A 98 9.10 14.45 -14.87
C GLN A 98 7.82 13.76 -14.36
N ILE A 99 7.93 13.06 -13.23
CA ILE A 99 6.78 12.57 -12.46
C ILE A 99 6.67 13.44 -11.21
N SER A 100 5.49 14.01 -10.96
CA SER A 100 5.17 14.67 -9.69
C SER A 100 4.06 13.91 -8.98
N LEU A 101 4.29 13.56 -7.71
CA LEU A 101 3.41 12.75 -6.89
C LEU A 101 2.62 13.61 -5.91
N TYR A 102 1.31 13.33 -5.79
CA TYR A 102 0.37 14.06 -4.97
C TYR A 102 -0.43 13.08 -4.11
N ASP A 103 -0.71 13.46 -2.86
CA ASP A 103 -1.70 12.79 -2.02
C ASP A 103 -3.09 13.33 -2.36
N GLY A 104 -3.95 12.47 -2.90
CA GLY A 104 -5.31 12.79 -3.27
C GLY A 104 -5.42 14.08 -4.06
N ASN A 105 -6.25 15.00 -3.59
CA ASN A 105 -6.49 16.28 -4.27
C ASN A 105 -5.53 17.40 -3.86
N SER A 106 -4.41 17.09 -3.17
CA SER A 106 -3.38 18.08 -2.87
C SER A 106 -2.94 18.82 -4.14
N THR A 107 -2.74 20.13 -4.02
CA THR A 107 -2.20 20.96 -5.11
C THR A 107 -0.68 21.00 -5.10
N GLN A 108 -0.03 20.50 -4.04
CA GLN A 108 1.42 20.47 -3.91
C GLN A 108 1.92 19.03 -4.03
N ALA A 109 2.92 18.83 -4.90
CA ALA A 109 3.57 17.54 -5.02
C ALA A 109 4.48 17.32 -3.80
N PHE A 110 4.38 16.17 -3.15
CA PHE A 110 5.28 15.81 -2.06
C PHE A 110 6.61 15.24 -2.58
N LYS A 111 6.62 14.74 -3.83
CA LYS A 111 7.82 14.21 -4.48
C LYS A 111 7.80 14.45 -5.98
N THR A 112 8.98 14.75 -6.53
CA THR A 112 9.21 14.83 -7.97
C THR A 112 10.37 13.92 -8.35
N LEU A 113 10.21 13.18 -9.45
CA LEU A 113 11.20 12.23 -9.98
C LEU A 113 11.52 12.58 -11.44
N ASN A 114 12.77 12.41 -11.83
CA ASN A 114 13.17 12.44 -13.24
C ASN A 114 12.99 11.05 -13.82
N CYS A 115 12.20 10.92 -14.88
CA CYS A 115 11.87 9.64 -15.52
C CYS A 115 12.44 9.52 -16.94
N ALA A 116 13.46 10.32 -17.29
CA ALA A 116 14.13 10.21 -18.59
C ALA A 116 14.82 8.85 -18.75
N SER A 117 15.21 8.24 -17.63
CA SER A 117 15.59 6.84 -17.49
C SER A 117 14.67 6.14 -16.48
N SER A 118 14.68 4.82 -16.48
CA SER A 118 14.02 4.04 -15.43
C SER A 118 14.60 4.40 -14.07
N GLN A 119 13.74 4.51 -13.06
CA GLN A 119 14.12 4.84 -11.70
C GLN A 119 13.30 4.00 -10.72
N GLN A 120 13.91 3.70 -9.58
CA GLN A 120 13.21 3.26 -8.39
C GLN A 120 13.42 4.30 -7.31
N TRP A 121 12.34 4.73 -6.68
CA TRP A 121 12.40 5.60 -5.53
C TRP A 121 11.87 4.88 -4.29
N ASN A 122 12.72 4.79 -3.27
CA ASN A 122 12.35 4.34 -1.95
C ASN A 122 12.40 5.58 -1.03
N PRO A 123 11.35 5.89 -0.26
CA PRO A 123 11.44 6.93 0.75
C PRO A 123 12.44 6.57 1.85
N THR A 124 12.95 7.58 2.54
CA THR A 124 13.87 7.41 3.66
C THR A 124 13.09 6.94 4.89
N THR A 125 13.49 5.81 5.46
CA THR A 125 12.92 5.32 6.72
C THR A 125 13.41 6.13 7.91
N PRO A 126 12.63 6.20 9.01
CA PRO A 126 11.27 5.69 9.17
C PRO A 126 10.21 6.65 8.57
N ASN A 127 10.63 7.78 8.01
CA ASN A 127 9.76 8.85 7.50
C ASN A 127 9.17 8.54 6.11
N VAL A 128 8.37 7.49 6.03
CA VAL A 128 7.68 7.07 4.80
C VAL A 128 6.39 7.89 4.60
N PRO A 129 6.09 8.41 3.39
CA PRO A 129 4.85 9.12 3.12
C PRO A 129 3.62 8.27 3.43
N VAL A 130 2.71 8.83 4.20
CA VAL A 130 1.38 8.26 4.48
C VAL A 130 0.36 8.93 3.57
N LEU A 131 -0.32 8.13 2.77
CA LEU A 131 -1.30 8.52 1.76
C LEU A 131 -2.65 7.91 2.15
N PRO A 132 -3.48 8.59 2.97
CA PRO A 132 -4.76 8.03 3.41
C PRO A 132 -5.83 7.98 2.30
N SER A 133 -5.48 8.34 1.05
CA SER A 133 -6.41 8.52 -0.05
C SER A 133 -5.97 7.79 -1.33
N THR A 134 -5.64 8.53 -2.39
CA THR A 134 -5.13 7.99 -3.65
C THR A 134 -3.80 8.63 -3.96
N LEU A 135 -2.88 7.87 -4.57
CA LEU A 135 -1.69 8.46 -5.14
C LEU A 135 -2.03 8.99 -6.53
N ARG A 136 -1.79 10.28 -6.77
CA ARG A 136 -1.87 10.86 -8.12
C ARG A 136 -0.49 11.18 -8.65
N ALA A 137 -0.19 10.70 -9.85
CA ALA A 137 1.05 10.97 -10.55
C ALA A 137 0.77 11.84 -11.79
N LYS A 138 1.32 13.06 -11.78
CA LYS A 138 1.39 13.92 -12.98
C LYS A 138 2.67 13.61 -13.72
N ILE A 139 2.55 13.16 -14.96
CA ILE A 139 3.67 12.77 -15.80
C ILE A 139 3.79 13.79 -16.93
N GLU A 140 4.95 14.42 -17.06
CA GLU A 140 5.24 15.42 -18.08
C GLU A 140 6.41 14.97 -18.96
N HIS A 141 6.16 14.84 -20.26
CA HIS A 141 7.18 14.56 -21.26
C HIS A 141 7.35 15.77 -22.17
N TYR A 142 8.59 16.23 -22.37
CA TYR A 142 8.90 17.41 -23.17
C TYR A 142 10.36 17.40 -23.65
N ASN A 143 10.74 18.39 -24.47
CA ASN A 143 12.11 18.59 -24.95
C ASN A 143 12.77 17.33 -25.53
N ALA A 144 12.05 16.58 -26.38
CA ALA A 144 12.68 15.51 -27.15
C ALA A 144 13.65 16.05 -28.21
N ASP A 145 14.75 15.35 -28.51
CA ASP A 145 15.53 15.65 -29.73
C ASP A 145 14.72 15.28 -30.96
N PHE A 146 14.47 16.28 -31.80
CA PHE A 146 13.64 16.18 -33.00
C PHE A 146 14.46 15.99 -34.27
N THR A 147 15.52 15.20 -34.19
CA THR A 147 16.06 14.46 -35.36
C THR A 147 14.98 13.58 -36.02
N LYS A 148 13.88 13.29 -35.31
CA LYS A 148 12.65 12.67 -35.84
C LYS A 148 11.42 13.58 -35.65
N PRO A 149 10.38 13.50 -36.51
CA PRO A 149 9.14 14.30 -36.36
C PRO A 149 8.33 13.99 -35.10
N SER A 150 8.39 12.75 -34.62
CA SER A 150 7.76 12.29 -33.39
C SER A 150 8.58 11.20 -32.70
N LYS A 151 8.37 11.03 -31.40
CA LYS A 151 9.01 10.04 -30.54
C LYS A 151 7.96 9.26 -29.78
N GLN A 152 8.06 7.93 -29.74
CA GLN A 152 7.21 7.13 -28.88
C GLN A 152 7.86 7.01 -27.51
N VAL A 153 7.11 7.39 -26.47
CA VAL A 153 7.53 7.28 -25.08
C VAL A 153 6.50 6.46 -24.33
N SER A 154 6.96 5.51 -23.54
CA SER A 154 6.12 4.70 -22.68
C SER A 154 6.66 4.71 -21.27
N LEU A 155 5.74 4.67 -20.31
CA LEU A 155 6.04 4.67 -18.89
C LEU A 155 5.14 3.66 -18.21
N ARG A 156 5.73 2.79 -17.40
CA ARG A 156 5.03 1.95 -16.43
C ARG A 156 5.36 2.46 -15.03
N LEU A 157 4.35 2.71 -14.23
CA LEU A 157 4.46 3.07 -12.83
C LEU A 157 3.86 1.97 -11.97
N THR A 158 4.60 1.58 -10.93
CA THR A 158 4.19 0.60 -9.92
C THR A 158 4.52 1.18 -8.55
N PRO A 159 3.58 1.91 -7.91
CA PRO A 159 3.63 2.14 -6.47
C PRO A 159 3.51 0.83 -5.68
N ASN A 160 4.31 0.74 -4.63
CA ASN A 160 4.22 -0.26 -3.57
C ASN A 160 3.63 0.44 -2.35
N PHE A 161 2.34 0.21 -2.12
CA PHE A 161 1.64 0.63 -0.90
C PHE A 161 1.85 -0.41 0.19
N ALA A 162 2.03 -0.01 1.44
CA ALA A 162 2.38 -0.90 2.51
C ALA A 162 1.55 -0.66 3.76
N ASN A 163 1.29 -1.74 4.49
CA ASN A 163 0.73 -1.68 5.83
C ASN A 163 1.84 -1.42 6.87
N GLN A 164 1.48 -1.37 8.16
CA GLN A 164 2.43 -1.17 9.26
C GLN A 164 2.53 -2.42 10.15
N GLU A 165 2.32 -3.60 9.57
CA GLU A 165 2.47 -4.87 10.28
C GLU A 165 3.94 -5.07 10.65
N ASP A 166 4.18 -5.63 11.83
CA ASP A 166 5.48 -5.95 12.45
C ASP A 166 5.17 -7.15 13.36
N LEU A 167 5.28 -8.36 12.79
CA LEU A 167 4.79 -9.59 13.38
C LEU A 167 5.70 -10.08 14.51
N ASP A 168 7.01 -9.89 14.37
CA ASP A 168 7.99 -10.28 15.39
C ASP A 168 8.34 -9.17 16.40
N GLN A 169 7.83 -7.96 16.19
CA GLN A 169 7.85 -6.82 17.12
C GLN A 169 9.25 -6.30 17.40
N ASP A 170 10.13 -6.33 16.39
CA ASP A 170 11.50 -5.84 16.51
C ASP A 170 11.66 -4.34 16.18
N GLY A 171 10.56 -3.70 15.76
CA GLY A 171 10.51 -2.28 15.44
C GLY A 171 10.75 -1.97 13.96
N MET A 172 10.96 -2.98 13.12
CA MET A 172 10.93 -2.86 11.66
C MET A 172 9.59 -3.38 11.13
N PRO A 173 8.90 -2.64 10.25
CA PRO A 173 7.68 -3.15 9.64
C PRO A 173 8.00 -4.22 8.58
N ALA A 174 7.11 -5.20 8.46
CA ALA A 174 7.19 -6.34 7.56
C ALA A 174 7.55 -5.97 6.11
N TRP A 175 7.01 -4.85 5.59
CA TRP A 175 7.32 -4.40 4.23
C TRP A 175 8.78 -4.00 4.07
N PHE A 176 9.40 -3.39 5.10
CA PHE A 176 10.79 -2.98 5.06
C PHE A 176 11.65 -4.23 5.03
N GLU A 177 11.39 -5.16 5.93
CA GLU A 177 12.12 -6.40 6.02
C GLU A 177 12.05 -7.21 4.72
N ILE A 178 10.87 -7.35 4.13
CA ILE A 178 10.71 -8.02 2.82
C ILE A 178 11.53 -7.32 1.74
N LEU A 179 11.48 -5.98 1.65
CA LEU A 179 12.27 -5.23 0.67
C LEU A 179 13.79 -5.29 0.94
N ARG A 180 14.19 -5.59 2.17
CA ARG A 180 15.58 -5.72 2.62
C ARG A 180 16.05 -7.16 2.80
N ASN A 181 15.23 -8.14 2.41
CA ASN A 181 15.53 -9.56 2.56
C ASN A 181 15.83 -9.98 4.02
N LEU A 182 15.21 -9.29 4.99
CA LEU A 182 15.11 -9.64 6.41
C LEU A 182 13.84 -10.48 6.63
N SER A 183 13.51 -10.80 7.88
CA SER A 183 12.46 -11.74 8.23
C SER A 183 11.60 -11.26 9.39
N ASP A 184 10.38 -10.83 9.07
CA ASP A 184 9.26 -10.47 9.98
C ASP A 184 8.72 -11.63 10.84
N SER A 185 9.50 -12.69 11.02
CA SER A 185 9.22 -13.82 11.90
C SER A 185 10.43 -14.14 12.80
N ASN A 186 11.45 -13.29 12.77
CA ASN A 186 12.71 -13.44 13.45
C ASN A 186 13.27 -12.10 13.92
N ALA A 187 12.75 -11.62 15.05
CA ALA A 187 13.15 -10.39 15.72
C ALA A 187 14.65 -10.25 16.04
N LEU A 188 15.45 -11.31 15.89
CA LEU A 188 16.90 -11.26 16.10
C LEU A 188 17.64 -10.68 14.89
N ASP A 189 17.05 -10.63 13.69
CA ASP A 189 17.75 -10.07 12.53
C ASP A 189 17.73 -8.54 12.46
N ALA A 190 16.85 -7.86 13.22
CA ALA A 190 17.01 -6.44 13.59
C ALA A 190 18.41 -6.11 14.11
N ALA A 191 19.04 -7.03 14.87
CA ALA A 191 20.37 -6.84 15.44
C ALA A 191 21.50 -7.32 14.51
N SER A 192 21.19 -7.75 13.28
CA SER A 192 22.20 -8.20 12.32
C SER A 192 22.85 -7.04 11.58
N ASP A 193 24.15 -7.17 11.30
CA ASP A 193 24.95 -6.30 10.44
C ASP A 193 25.40 -7.14 9.23
N ARG A 194 24.54 -7.23 8.20
CA ARG A 194 24.73 -8.18 7.09
C ARG A 194 25.74 -7.70 6.07
N ASP A 195 25.93 -6.40 5.92
CA ASP A 195 26.87 -5.79 4.99
C ASP A 195 28.20 -5.36 5.64
N GLN A 196 28.30 -5.48 6.97
CA GLN A 196 29.53 -5.33 7.77
C GLN A 196 30.04 -3.89 7.78
N ASP A 197 29.13 -2.92 7.82
CA ASP A 197 29.47 -1.50 7.93
C ASP A 197 29.46 -0.97 9.36
N GLY A 198 29.06 -1.82 10.32
CA GLY A 198 29.05 -1.54 11.75
C GLY A 198 27.71 -1.08 12.31
N TYR A 199 26.64 -1.06 11.50
CA TYR A 199 25.28 -0.74 11.95
C TYR A 199 24.36 -1.95 11.89
N THR A 200 23.45 -2.04 12.85
CA THR A 200 22.40 -3.06 12.86
C THR A 200 21.28 -2.69 11.88
N ALA A 201 20.56 -3.69 11.37
CA ALA A 201 19.43 -3.47 10.47
C ALA A 201 18.37 -2.51 11.05
N LEU A 202 18.14 -2.55 12.37
CA LEU A 202 17.23 -1.62 13.06
C LEU A 202 17.78 -0.18 13.09
N GLU A 203 19.07 0.01 13.40
CA GLU A 203 19.70 1.34 13.35
C GLU A 203 19.61 1.94 11.94
N GLU A 204 19.77 1.11 10.92
CA GLU A 204 19.64 1.53 9.54
C GLU A 204 18.21 1.84 9.12
N TYR A 205 17.22 1.08 9.61
CA TYR A 205 15.81 1.43 9.45
C TYR A 205 15.53 2.81 10.05
N LEU A 206 15.96 3.05 11.29
CA LEU A 206 15.75 4.31 12.01
C LEU A 206 16.56 5.48 11.43
N GLY A 207 17.72 5.19 10.85
CA GLY A 207 18.63 6.17 10.26
C GLY A 207 18.48 6.37 8.76
N GLY A 208 17.60 5.62 8.11
CA GLY A 208 17.25 5.82 6.70
C GLY A 208 18.25 5.26 5.69
N SER A 209 18.96 4.19 6.04
CA SER A 209 19.98 3.54 5.20
C SER A 209 19.55 2.16 4.68
N HIS A 210 20.49 1.30 4.29
CA HIS A 210 20.20 0.07 3.56
C HIS A 210 21.04 -1.09 4.11
N PRO A 211 20.40 -2.09 4.77
CA PRO A 211 21.11 -3.13 5.51
C PRO A 211 21.78 -4.24 4.71
N LEU A 212 22.06 -3.96 3.44
CA LEU A 212 22.75 -4.85 2.52
C LEU A 212 23.69 -4.06 1.59
N ASP A 213 23.94 -2.77 1.83
CA ASP A 213 24.88 -1.93 1.07
C ASP A 213 25.75 -1.15 2.05
N ASN A 214 26.96 -1.68 2.30
CA ASN A 214 27.93 -1.12 3.25
C ASN A 214 28.44 0.30 2.97
N ARG A 215 27.98 0.94 1.89
CA ARG A 215 28.23 2.36 1.58
C ARG A 215 27.06 3.26 1.97
N SER A 216 25.95 2.67 2.41
CA SER A 216 24.74 3.34 2.84
C SER A 216 24.70 3.34 4.36
N THR A 217 25.15 4.44 4.97
CA THR A 217 25.19 4.57 6.44
C THR A 217 24.04 5.43 6.96
N PRO A 218 23.54 5.19 8.19
CA PRO A 218 22.44 5.93 8.78
C PRO A 218 22.79 7.41 9.01
N ALA A 219 21.84 8.31 8.75
CA ALA A 219 22.08 9.76 8.82
C ALA A 219 22.23 10.30 10.25
N ASN A 220 21.69 9.58 11.25
CA ASN A 220 21.78 9.90 12.68
C ASN A 220 21.99 8.59 13.46
N PRO A 221 23.25 8.10 13.54
CA PRO A 221 23.58 6.90 14.29
C PRO A 221 23.42 7.10 15.80
#